data_AF-A0A819F8H6-F1
#
_entry.id   AF-A0A819F8H6-F1
#
_cell.length_a   1.000
_cell.length_b   1.000
_cell.length_c   1.000
_cell.angle_alpha   90.00
_cell.angle_beta   90.00
_cell.angle_gamma   90.00
#
_symmetry.space_group_name_H-M   'P 1'
#
loop_
_entity.id
_entity.type
_entity.pdbx_description
1 polymer ?
#
loop_
_entity_poly.entity_id
_entity_poly.type
_entity_poly.pdbx_seq_one_letter_code
_entity_poly.pdbx_strand_id
1 'polypeptide(L)'
;MIPIGILNPNERSTQDLNTEQAGFLWFQLLIEVLVRLPKTLSSKKEMIQECRVSYQENEVQLKKIAVFEATYDEKSAITWYTEYTFIYRLFNMAFRTQNIDIIFKYRYFFIDFFEITH
;
A
#
# COMPACT_ATOMS: atom_id res chain seq x y z
N MET A 1 35.62 -22.52 -11.23
CA MET A 1 35.27 -23.24 -9.99
C MET A 1 35.81 -22.41 -8.84
N ILE A 2 34.93 -21.70 -8.11
CA ILE A 2 35.28 -20.81 -6.99
C ILE A 2 34.87 -21.52 -5.70
N PRO A 3 35.66 -21.46 -4.60
CA PRO A 3 35.43 -22.30 -3.43
C PRO A 3 34.24 -21.81 -2.62
N ILE A 4 33.43 -22.77 -2.18
CA ILE A 4 32.33 -22.57 -1.23
C ILE A 4 32.94 -22.14 0.10
N GLY A 5 32.62 -20.91 0.52
CA GLY A 5 32.93 -20.39 1.84
C GLY A 5 32.33 -21.28 2.91
N ILE A 6 33.19 -21.74 3.80
CA ILE A 6 32.90 -22.57 4.96
C ILE A 6 31.90 -21.83 5.85
N LEU A 7 30.68 -22.38 5.99
CA LEU A 7 29.73 -21.93 6.99
C LEU A 7 30.24 -22.39 8.37
N ASN A 8 30.58 -21.41 9.21
CA ASN A 8 30.90 -21.62 10.62
C ASN A 8 29.59 -21.89 11.38
N PRO A 9 29.40 -23.05 12.06
CA PRO A 9 28.11 -23.42 12.66
C PRO A 9 27.72 -22.61 13.91
N ASN A 10 28.54 -21.65 14.34
CA ASN A 10 28.39 -20.99 15.65
C ASN A 10 28.11 -19.48 15.57
N GLU A 11 27.76 -18.96 14.39
CA GLU A 11 27.14 -17.63 14.31
C GLU A 11 25.68 -17.75 14.72
N ARG A 12 25.33 -17.05 15.79
CA ARG A 12 24.05 -17.08 16.49
C ARG A 12 22.88 -16.70 15.56
N SER A 13 22.39 -17.64 14.76
CA SER A 13 21.20 -17.49 13.91
C SER A 13 19.93 -17.91 14.68
N THR A 14 19.72 -17.30 15.84
CA THR A 14 18.46 -17.41 16.58
C THR A 14 17.92 -16.05 17.02
N GLN A 15 18.58 -14.95 16.63
CA GLN A 15 18.02 -13.63 16.81
C GLN A 15 16.92 -13.38 15.75
N ASP A 16 15.70 -13.19 16.26
CA ASP A 16 14.57 -12.49 15.64
C ASP A 16 13.66 -13.19 14.61
N LEU A 17 13.63 -14.52 14.54
CA LEU A 17 12.57 -15.20 13.75
C LEU A 17 11.16 -15.02 14.35
N ASN A 18 11.01 -14.92 15.67
CA ASN A 18 9.69 -14.82 16.31
C ASN A 18 9.06 -13.42 16.26
N THR A 19 9.88 -12.37 16.35
CA THR A 19 9.44 -10.96 16.44
C THR A 19 9.00 -10.43 15.08
N GLU A 20 9.75 -10.70 14.01
CA GLU A 20 9.39 -10.32 12.64
C GLU A 20 8.16 -11.07 12.13
N GLN A 21 8.05 -12.38 12.42
CA GLN A 21 6.87 -13.18 12.08
C GLN A 21 5.62 -12.70 12.81
N ALA A 22 5.74 -12.38 14.11
CA ALA A 22 4.64 -11.78 14.86
C ALA A 22 4.25 -10.42 14.29
N GLY A 23 5.22 -9.56 13.95
CA GLY A 23 4.96 -8.25 13.34
C GLY A 23 4.23 -8.36 12.00
N PHE A 24 4.60 -9.33 11.17
CA PHE A 24 3.90 -9.63 9.92
C PHE A 24 2.45 -10.08 10.15
N LEU A 25 2.21 -11.01 11.08
CA LEU A 25 0.86 -11.46 11.44
C LEU A 25 -0.01 -10.32 11.97
N TRP A 26 0.56 -9.47 12.83
CA TRP A 26 -0.12 -8.28 13.34
C TRP A 26 -0.47 -7.31 12.21
N PHE A 27 0.45 -7.10 11.26
CA PHE A 27 0.19 -6.28 10.10
C PHE A 27 -0.90 -6.86 9.20
N GLN A 28 -0.91 -8.19 8.96
CA GLN A 28 -1.97 -8.85 8.21
C GLN A 28 -3.34 -8.69 8.88
N LEU A 29 -3.43 -8.94 10.19
CA LEU A 29 -4.67 -8.73 10.96
C LEU A 29 -5.14 -7.28 10.90
N LEU A 30 -4.21 -6.33 10.96
CA LEU A 30 -4.54 -4.91 10.80
C LEU A 30 -5.10 -4.63 9.40
N ILE A 31 -4.47 -5.13 8.35
CA ILE A 31 -4.97 -4.99 6.97
C ILE A 31 -6.39 -5.58 6.88
N GLU A 32 -6.63 -6.77 7.43
CA GLU A 32 -7.96 -7.39 7.45
C GLU A 32 -9.02 -6.54 8.14
N VAL A 33 -8.67 -5.83 9.21
CA VAL A 33 -9.58 -4.89 9.88
C VAL A 33 -9.80 -3.65 9.02
N LEU A 34 -8.74 -3.09 8.43
CA LEU A 34 -8.80 -1.88 7.62
C LEU A 34 -9.65 -2.06 6.35
N VAL A 35 -9.57 -3.23 5.69
CA VAL A 35 -10.37 -3.52 4.48
C VAL A 35 -11.85 -3.72 4.78
N ARG A 36 -12.22 -3.99 6.04
CA ARG A 36 -13.62 -4.09 6.48
C ARG A 36 -14.22 -2.73 6.86
N LEU A 37 -13.43 -1.67 6.87
CA LEU A 37 -13.94 -0.32 7.12
C LEU A 37 -14.90 0.10 6.00
N PRO A 38 -15.92 0.92 6.30
CA PRO A 38 -16.86 1.36 5.29
C PRO A 38 -16.16 2.23 4.23
N LYS A 39 -16.27 1.80 2.98
CA LYS A 39 -15.91 2.60 1.81
C LYS A 39 -16.96 3.70 1.64
N THR A 40 -16.59 4.95 1.94
CA THR A 40 -17.51 6.09 1.91
C THR A 40 -17.02 7.20 0.97
N LEU A 41 -17.92 8.07 0.54
CA LEU A 41 -17.55 9.28 -0.21
C LEU A 41 -16.60 10.19 0.60
N SER A 42 -16.69 10.17 1.93
CA SER A 42 -15.76 10.90 2.80
C SER A 42 -14.34 10.35 2.68
N SER A 43 -14.18 9.02 2.74
CA SER A 43 -12.88 8.38 2.54
C SER A 43 -12.29 8.62 1.15
N LYS A 44 -13.12 8.73 0.10
CA LYS A 44 -12.67 9.15 -1.24
C LYS A 44 -12.11 10.57 -1.19
N LYS A 45 -12.86 11.53 -0.64
CA LYS A 45 -12.45 12.94 -0.57
C LYS A 45 -11.17 13.13 0.23
N GLU A 46 -11.04 12.45 1.36
CA GLU A 46 -9.84 12.44 2.20
C GLU A 46 -8.63 11.96 1.38
N MET A 47 -8.74 10.80 0.74
CA MET A 47 -7.69 10.25 -0.11
C MET A 47 -7.27 11.22 -1.23
N ILE A 48 -8.24 11.79 -1.95
CA ILE A 48 -7.96 12.74 -3.05
C ILE A 48 -7.25 13.99 -2.53
N GLN A 49 -7.64 14.51 -1.37
CA GLN A 49 -7.02 15.69 -0.80
C GLN A 49 -5.56 15.41 -0.41
N GLU A 50 -5.28 14.26 0.20
CA GLU A 50 -3.93 13.83 0.54
C GLU A 50 -3.06 13.65 -0.72
N CYS A 51 -3.62 13.10 -1.81
CA CYS A 51 -2.94 13.04 -3.10
C CYS A 51 -2.60 14.45 -3.62
N ARG A 52 -3.55 15.38 -3.60
CA ARG A 52 -3.34 16.75 -4.09
C ARG A 52 -2.22 17.45 -3.33
N VAL A 53 -2.18 17.32 -2.01
CA VAL A 53 -1.10 17.87 -1.17
C VAL A 53 0.24 17.22 -1.53
N SER A 54 0.28 15.90 -1.66
CA SER A 54 1.51 15.15 -1.99
C SER A 54 2.07 15.47 -3.38
N TYR A 55 1.23 15.91 -4.31
CA TYR A 55 1.58 16.18 -5.71
C TYR A 55 1.33 17.64 -6.12
N GLN A 56 1.30 18.58 -5.17
CA GLN A 56 0.92 19.97 -5.42
C GLN A 56 1.77 20.69 -6.48
N GLU A 57 3.03 20.26 -6.69
CA GLU A 57 3.94 20.82 -7.70
C GLU A 57 4.00 19.98 -9.00
N ASN A 58 3.20 18.91 -9.09
CA ASN A 58 3.21 17.98 -10.21
C ASN A 58 1.89 18.02 -11.00
N GLU A 59 1.81 18.96 -11.94
CA GLU A 59 0.64 19.17 -12.82
C GLU A 59 0.17 17.90 -13.54
N VAL A 60 1.09 17.02 -13.94
CA VAL A 60 0.75 15.76 -14.60
C VAL A 60 -0.01 14.84 -13.65
N GLN A 61 0.46 14.72 -12.39
CA GLN A 61 -0.23 13.92 -11.38
C GLN A 61 -1.53 14.57 -10.93
N LEU A 62 -1.58 15.90 -10.79
CA LEU A 62 -2.82 16.62 -10.46
C LEU A 62 -3.93 16.37 -11.49
N LYS A 63 -3.59 16.35 -12.79
CA LYS A 63 -4.53 15.97 -13.86
C LYS A 63 -5.02 14.52 -13.71
N LYS A 64 -4.11 13.58 -13.43
CA LYS A 64 -4.48 12.17 -13.18
C LYS A 64 -5.39 12.02 -11.95
N ILE A 65 -5.13 12.77 -10.88
CA ILE A 65 -5.96 12.79 -9.68
C ILE A 65 -7.37 13.30 -9.99
N ALA A 66 -7.49 14.36 -10.80
CA ALA A 66 -8.79 14.89 -11.22
C ALA A 66 -9.58 13.88 -12.07
N VAL A 67 -8.91 13.21 -13.02
CA VAL A 67 -9.53 12.15 -13.83
C VAL A 67 -9.98 10.99 -12.94
N PHE A 68 -9.13 10.53 -12.03
CA PHE A 68 -9.47 9.48 -11.07
C PHE A 68 -10.69 9.88 -10.24
N GLU A 69 -10.72 11.09 -9.67
CA GLU A 69 -11.84 11.52 -8.84
C GLU A 69 -13.17 11.47 -9.61
N ALA A 70 -13.17 11.88 -10.88
CA ALA A 70 -14.35 11.93 -11.73
C ALA A 70 -14.78 10.56 -12.30
N THR A 71 -13.82 9.67 -12.59
CA THR A 71 -14.08 8.47 -13.42
C THR A 71 -13.86 7.15 -12.71
N TYR A 72 -13.22 7.15 -11.53
CA TYR A 72 -12.90 5.92 -10.82
C TYR A 72 -14.15 5.11 -10.44
N ASP A 73 -14.08 3.83 -10.76
CA ASP A 73 -14.99 2.76 -10.36
C ASP A 73 -14.17 1.55 -9.87
N GLU A 74 -14.76 0.70 -9.05
CA GLU A 74 -14.07 -0.44 -8.46
C GLU A 74 -13.50 -1.42 -9.50
N LYS A 75 -14.11 -1.55 -10.68
CA LYS A 75 -13.66 -2.50 -11.71
C LYS A 75 -12.40 -2.01 -12.43
N SER A 76 -12.11 -0.71 -12.38
CA SER A 76 -10.88 -0.13 -12.94
C SER A 76 -9.72 -0.07 -11.95
N ALA A 77 -9.86 -0.61 -10.72
CA ALA A 77 -8.82 -0.55 -9.70
C ALA A 77 -7.46 -1.13 -10.14
N ILE A 78 -7.43 -2.31 -10.79
CA ILE A 78 -6.18 -2.89 -11.31
C ILE A 78 -5.54 -1.95 -12.34
N THR A 79 -6.33 -1.39 -13.25
CA THR A 79 -5.84 -0.45 -14.28
C THR A 79 -5.19 0.76 -13.63
N TRP A 80 -5.86 1.37 -12.66
CA TRP A 80 -5.33 2.52 -11.93
C TRP A 80 -4.06 2.21 -11.12
N TYR A 81 -3.95 1.00 -10.58
CA TYR A 81 -2.76 0.54 -9.87
C TYR A 81 -1.57 0.30 -10.82
N THR A 82 -1.82 -0.24 -12.01
CA THR A 82 -0.77 -0.63 -12.97
C THR A 82 -0.32 0.51 -13.86
N GLU A 83 -1.21 1.45 -14.19
CA GLU A 83 -0.80 2.70 -14.81
C GLU A 83 0.09 3.46 -13.82
N TYR A 84 1.33 3.80 -14.20
CA TYR A 84 2.28 4.58 -13.40
C TYR A 84 1.67 5.94 -12.96
N THR A 85 0.89 5.90 -11.89
CA THR A 85 0.08 6.98 -11.33
C THR A 85 0.48 7.19 -9.87
N PHE A 86 -0.16 8.16 -9.22
CA PHE A 86 -0.05 8.36 -7.77
C PHE A 86 -0.41 7.10 -6.97
N ILE A 87 -1.26 6.21 -7.50
CA ILE A 87 -1.70 4.98 -6.83
C ILE A 87 -0.60 3.93 -6.75
N TYR A 88 0.15 3.71 -7.84
CA TYR A 88 1.28 2.77 -7.80
C TYR A 88 2.32 3.17 -6.72
N ARG A 89 2.66 4.46 -6.67
CA ARG A 89 3.64 4.99 -5.71
C ARG A 89 3.15 4.90 -4.27
N LEU A 90 1.86 5.18 -4.07
CA LEU A 90 1.20 5.02 -2.79
C LEU A 90 1.37 3.60 -2.26
N PHE A 91 1.00 2.59 -3.04
CA PHE A 91 1.01 1.19 -2.60
C PHE A 91 2.41 0.77 -2.20
N ASN A 92 3.39 1.06 -3.06
CA ASN A 92 4.78 0.74 -2.76
C ASN A 92 5.27 1.42 -1.47
N MET A 93 4.85 2.66 -1.20
CA MET A 93 5.23 3.36 0.03
C MET A 93 4.53 2.78 1.27
N ALA A 94 3.21 2.59 1.20
CA ALA A 94 2.37 2.11 2.30
C ALA A 94 2.81 0.72 2.79
N PHE A 95 3.03 -0.22 1.87
CA PHE A 95 3.44 -1.58 2.21
C PHE A 95 4.90 -1.68 2.63
N ARG A 96 5.82 -0.95 1.98
CA ARG A 96 7.24 -0.96 2.35
C ARG A 96 7.49 -0.37 3.73
N THR A 97 6.69 0.61 4.14
CA THR A 97 6.85 1.31 5.42
C THR A 97 5.89 0.85 6.51
N GLN A 98 4.93 -0.02 6.17
CA GLN A 98 3.82 -0.42 7.04
C GLN A 98 3.12 0.78 7.70
N ASN A 99 3.08 1.92 7.01
CA ASN A 99 2.55 3.16 7.56
C ASN A 99 1.01 3.11 7.56
N ILE A 100 0.47 2.88 8.76
CA ILE A 100 -0.97 2.69 9.00
C ILE A 100 -1.77 3.93 8.61
N ASP A 101 -1.24 5.13 8.85
CA ASP A 101 -1.92 6.38 8.51
C ASP A 101 -2.10 6.51 7.00
N ILE A 102 -1.10 6.11 6.21
CA ILE A 102 -1.19 6.06 4.76
C ILE A 102 -2.21 5.00 4.34
N ILE A 103 -2.16 3.79 4.89
CA ILE A 103 -3.13 2.75 4.53
C ILE A 103 -4.57 3.21 4.85
N PHE A 104 -4.77 3.83 6.00
CA PHE A 104 -6.07 4.35 6.43
C PHE A 104 -6.57 5.50 5.54
N LYS A 105 -5.75 6.52 5.27
CA LYS A 105 -6.13 7.66 4.42
C LYS A 105 -6.51 7.24 3.01
N TYR A 106 -5.91 6.17 2.52
CA TYR A 106 -6.13 5.65 1.18
C TYR A 106 -7.03 4.41 1.13
N ARG A 107 -7.71 4.10 2.24
CA ARG A 107 -8.61 2.94 2.38
C ARG A 107 -9.64 2.84 1.27
N TYR A 108 -10.11 3.97 0.73
CA TYR A 108 -11.13 3.99 -0.32
C TYR A 108 -10.73 3.17 -1.56
N PHE A 109 -9.49 3.33 -2.04
CA PHE A 109 -8.96 2.53 -3.15
C PHE A 109 -8.46 1.17 -2.67
N PHE A 110 -7.86 1.13 -1.48
CA PHE A 110 -7.24 -0.07 -0.94
C PHE A 110 -8.23 -1.24 -0.77
N ILE A 111 -9.47 -0.93 -0.36
CA ILE A 111 -10.55 -1.91 -0.23
C ILE A 111 -10.81 -2.60 -1.58
N ASP A 112 -11.04 -1.84 -2.65
CA ASP A 112 -11.31 -2.41 -3.97
C ASP A 112 -10.14 -3.23 -4.50
N PHE A 113 -8.92 -2.73 -4.29
CA PHE A 113 -7.72 -3.45 -4.70
C PHE A 113 -7.56 -4.78 -3.95
N PHE A 114 -7.84 -4.80 -2.65
CA PHE A 114 -7.75 -6.00 -1.83
C PHE A 114 -8.83 -7.02 -2.22
N GLU A 115 -10.07 -6.58 -2.45
CA GLU A 115 -11.18 -7.43 -2.90
C GLU A 115 -10.94 -8.10 -4.25
N ILE A 116 -10.17 -7.48 -5.15
CA ILE A 116 -9.88 -8.07 -6.47
C ILE A 116 -8.72 -9.09 -6.39
N THR A 117 -7.86 -8.96 -5.40
CA THR A 117 -6.64 -9.77 -5.28
C THR A 117 -6.78 -11.01 -4.40
N HIS A 118 -7.92 -11.17 -3.70
CA HIS A 118 -8.25 -12.29 -2.81
C HIS A 118 -9.63 -12.85 -3.14
#